data_AF-A0A7W5PGS6-F1
#
_entry.id   AF-A0A7W5PGS6-F1
#
_cell.length_a   1.000
_cell.length_b   1.000
_cell.length_c   1.000
_cell.angle_alpha   90.00
_cell.angle_beta   90.00
_cell.angle_gamma   90.00
#
_symmetry.space_group_name_H-M   'P 1'
#
loop_
_entity.id
_entity.type
_entity.pdbx_description
1 polymer ?
#
loop_
_entity_poly.entity_id
_entity_poly.type
_entity_poly.pdbx_seq_one_letter_code
_entity_poly.pdbx_strand_id
1 'polypeptide(L)' 'MEISTIGLDLAKNVFQVHGVDAEGSVVVRKTLRRAQVLPFFEKLPPCLIGMEACGTAH' A
#
# COMPACT_ATOMS: atom_id res chain seq x y z
N MET A 1 0.77 15.29 -7.78
CA MET A 1 0.36 14.73 -6.48
C MET A 1 1.22 13.52 -6.21
N GLU A 2 2.15 13.65 -5.27
CA GLU A 2 3.10 12.60 -4.89
C GLU A 2 2.57 11.84 -3.67
N ILE A 3 2.78 10.53 -3.63
CA ILE A 3 2.31 9.69 -2.52
C ILE A 3 3.26 9.89 -1.34
N SER A 4 2.74 10.38 -0.21
CA SER A 4 3.51 10.59 1.02
C SER A 4 3.52 9.33 1.89
N THR A 5 2.36 8.66 1.99
CA THR A 5 2.13 7.54 2.90
C THR A 5 1.22 6.51 2.22
N ILE A 6 1.53 5.24 2.42
CA ILE A 6 0.73 4.11 1.97
C ILE A 6 0.31 3.27 3.19
N GLY A 7 -0.99 3.05 3.33
CA GLY A 7 -1.55 1.94 4.08
C GLY A 7 -1.57 0.68 3.22
N LEU A 8 -0.93 -0.39 3.70
CA LEU A 8 -0.96 -1.71 3.08
C LEU A 8 -1.69 -2.69 3.99
N ASP A 9 -2.87 -3.11 3.56
CA ASP A 9 -3.66 -4.14 4.24
C ASP A 9 -3.44 -5.51 3.58
N LEU A 10 -3.27 -6.54 4.42
CA LEU A 10 -2.94 -7.90 4.04
C LEU A 10 -4.19 -8.78 4.11
N ALA A 11 -4.70 -9.22 2.96
CA ALA A 11 -5.73 -10.24 2.89
C ALA A 11 -5.15 -11.57 2.37
N LYS A 12 -5.93 -12.66 2.50
CA LYS A 12 -5.47 -14.04 2.25
C LYS A 12 -4.72 -14.23 0.92
N ASN A 13 -5.16 -13.57 -0.15
CA ASN A 13 -4.59 -13.73 -1.50
C ASN A 13 -4.29 -12.40 -2.21
N VAL A 14 -4.57 -11.27 -1.55
CA VAL A 14 -4.46 -9.93 -2.15
C VAL A 14 -3.97 -8.92 -1.12
N PHE A 15 -3.46 -7.81 -1.62
CA PHE A 15 -2.98 -6.67 -0.84
C PHE A 15 -3.84 -5.47 -1.21
N GLN A 16 -4.40 -4.78 -0.23
CA GLN A 16 -5.10 -3.52 -0.46
C GLN A 16 -4.14 -2.37 -0.21
N VAL A 17 -3.96 -1.54 -1.24
CA VAL A 17 -3.14 -0.33 -1.19
C VAL A 17 -4.06 0.87 -1.05
N HIS A 18 -3.79 1.70 -0.06
CA HIS A 18 -4.40 3.00 0.12
C HIS A 18 -3.29 4.05 0.30
N GLY A 19 -3.09 4.92 -0.68
CA GLY A 19 -2.04 5.94 -0.62
C GLY A 19 -2.61 7.35 -0.60
N VAL A 20 -2.01 8.18 0.24
CA VAL A 20 -2.38 9.59 0.43
C VAL A 20 -1.18 10.49 0.12
N ASP A 21 -1.46 11.73 -0.28
CA ASP A 21 -0.44 12.77 -0.41
C ASP A 21 -0.14 13.46 0.94
N ALA A 22 0.66 14.52 0.93
CA ALA A 22 1.03 15.26 2.14
C ALA A 22 -0.15 16.02 2.78
N GLU A 23 -1.22 16.30 2.02
CA GLU A 23 -2.43 16.95 2.51
C GLU A 23 -3.47 15.94 3.03
N GLY A 24 -3.15 14.64 2.95
CA GLY A 24 -4.04 13.54 3.35
C GLY A 24 -5.07 13.18 2.29
N SER A 25 -4.97 13.75 1.08
CA SER A 25 -5.89 13.41 -0.02
C SER A 25 -5.53 12.05 -0.60
N VAL A 26 -6.56 11.24 -0.86
CA VAL A 26 -6.38 9.90 -1.44
C VAL A 26 -5.98 10.03 -2.90
N VAL A 27 -4.78 9.55 -3.23
CA VAL A 27 -4.22 9.62 -4.59
C VAL A 27 -4.12 8.24 -5.25
N VAL A 28 -4.14 7.15 -4.45
CA VAL A 28 -4.19 5.79 -4.98
C VAL A 28 -5.04 4.89 -4.09
N ARG A 29 -5.90 4.09 -4.73
CA ARG A 29 -6.61 2.99 -4.09
C ARG A 29 -6.62 1.80 -5.03
N LYS A 30 -5.96 0.71 -4.66
CA LYS A 30 -5.75 -0.43 -5.57
C LYS A 30 -5.63 -1.76 -4.84
N THR A 31 -6.21 -2.80 -5.42
CA THR A 31 -5.99 -4.19 -5.00
C THR A 31 -4.87 -4.80 -5.84
N LEU A 32 -3.87 -5.39 -5.20
CA LEU A 32 -2.76 -6.08 -5.83
C LEU A 32 -2.77 -7.57 -5.50
N ARG A 33 -2.41 -8.41 -6.46
CA ARG A 33 -1.98 -9.78 -6.21
C ARG A 33 -0.50 -9.80 -5.85
N ARG A 34 -0.02 -10.89 -5.25
CA ARG A 34 1.38 -11.04 -4.82
C ARG A 34 2.41 -10.71 -5.92
N ALA A 35 2.19 -11.16 -7.15
CA ALA A 35 3.07 -10.88 -8.29
C ALA A 35 3.09 -9.40 -8.71
N GLN A 36 2.13 -8.60 -8.27
CA GLN A 36 1.99 -7.18 -8.63
C GLN A 36 2.55 -6.24 -7.56
N VAL A 37 2.93 -6.75 -6.38
CA VAL A 37 3.43 -5.93 -5.28
C VAL A 37 4.74 -5.25 -5.67
N LEU A 38 5.78 -6.00 -6.01
CA LEU A 38 7.09 -5.41 -6.38
C LEU A 38 6.99 -4.47 -7.59
N PRO A 39 6.37 -4.86 -8.73
CA PRO A 39 6.27 -3.97 -9.88
C PRO A 39 5.46 -2.70 -9.64
N PHE A 40 4.59 -2.68 -8.61
CA PHE A 40 3.86 -1.49 -8.20
C PHE A 40 4.77 -0.54 -7.41
N PHE A 41 5.43 -1.05 -6.36
CA PHE A 41 6.26 -0.23 -5.47
C PHE A 41 7.56 0.25 -6.14
N GLU A 42 8.12 -0.49 -7.10
CA GLU A 42 9.29 -0.07 -7.88
C GLU A 42 9.09 1.23 -8.67
N LYS A 43 7.84 1.59 -8.98
CA LYS A 43 7.49 2.80 -9.75
C LYS A 43 7.25 4.02 -8.86
N LEU A 44 7.25 3.83 -7.55
CA LEU A 44 6.96 4.88 -6.59
C LEU A 44 8.25 5.49 -6.06
N PRO A 45 8.29 6.80 -5.80
CA PRO A 45 9.34 7.37 -4.97
C PRO A 45 9.27 6.77 -3.55
N PRO A 46 10.38 6.80 -2.79
CA PRO A 46 10.38 6.36 -1.40
C PRO A 46 9.29 7.09 -0.59
N CYS A 47 8.47 6.33 0.12
CA CYS A 47 7.39 6.84 0.95
C CYS A 47 7.23 6.02 2.22
N LEU A 48 6.52 6.56 3.22
CA LEU A 48 6.21 5.81 4.43
C LEU A 48 5.18 4.71 4.13
N ILE A 49 5.41 3.50 4.61
CA ILE A 49 4.46 2.39 4.50
C ILE A 49 4.01 1.98 5.90
N GLY A 50 2.73 2.16 6.19
CA GLY A 50 2.06 1.57 7.34
C GLY A 50 1.46 0.21 6.94
N MET A 51 1.77 -0.83 7.71
CA MET A 51 1.25 -2.18 7.48
C MET A 51 0.58 -2.69 8.75
N GLU A 52 -0.66 -3.13 8.63
CA GLU A 52 -1.35 -3.78 9.74
C GLU A 52 -0.82 -5.20 9.93
N ALA A 53 -0.52 -5.57 11.17
CA ALA A 53 -0.27 -6.94 11.56
C ALA A 53 -1.56 -7.51 12.18
N CYS A 54 -2.22 -8.42 11.46
CA CYS A 54 -3.36 -9.15 12.04
C CYS A 54 -2.84 -10.17 13.05
N GLY A 55 -3.38 -10.18 14.28
CA GLY A 55 -2.92 -11.02 15.39
C GLY A 55 -3.07 -12.55 15.19
N THR A 56 -3.63 -12.99 14.06
CA THR A 56 -3.78 -14.39 13.67
C THR A 56 -2.77 -14.84 12.61
N ALA A 57 -1.83 -13.97 12.21
CA ALA A 57 -0.73 -14.32 11.33
C ALA A 57 0.37 -15.08 12.11
N HIS A 58 0.14 -16.37 12.37
CA HIS A 58 1.14 -17.29 12.90
C HIS A 58 1.16 -18.58 12.07
#